data_AF-A0A974H1L2-F1
#
_entry.id   AF-A0A974H1L2-F1
#
_cell.length_a   1.000
_cell.length_b   1.000
_cell.length_c   1.000
_cell.angle_alpha   90.00
_cell.angle_beta   90.00
_cell.angle_gamma   90.00
#
_symmetry.space_group_name_H-M   'P 1'
#
loop_
_entity.id
_entity.type
_entity.pdbx_description
1 polymer ?
#
loop_
_entity_poly.entity_id
_entity_poly.type
_entity_poly.pdbx_seq_one_letter_code
_entity_poly.pdbx_strand_id
1 'polypeptide(L)'
;MAYKRNKNLKDLLVRADIGNSFTHPHTGKNISINKYYTCESRYVVYLNKCPSGLAYVGETTQNVKERIKQHKSNIRCKLLHLPIPAHFHEMKHTVSQLRYQVIDNV
;
A
#
# COMPACT_ATOMS: atom_id res chain seq x y z
N MET A 1 19.39 -7.40 -21.55
CA MET A 1 18.60 -8.60 -21.20
C MET A 1 17.27 -8.15 -20.61
N ALA A 2 16.15 -8.27 -21.35
CA ALA A 2 14.83 -7.88 -20.87
C ALA A 2 14.17 -9.04 -20.11
N TYR A 3 14.06 -8.94 -18.79
CA TYR A 3 13.37 -9.94 -17.97
C TYR A 3 11.85 -9.84 -18.20
N LYS A 4 11.31 -10.75 -19.03
CA LYS A 4 9.87 -10.86 -19.32
C LYS A 4 9.22 -11.70 -18.20
N ARG A 5 8.77 -11.03 -17.14
CA ARG A 5 8.04 -11.68 -16.03
C ARG A 5 6.60 -11.97 -16.47
N ASN A 6 6.27 -13.26 -16.62
CA ASN A 6 4.90 -13.74 -16.83
C ASN A 6 4.09 -13.40 -15.56
N LYS A 7 3.40 -12.26 -15.55
CA LYS A 7 2.54 -11.84 -14.42
C LYS A 7 1.12 -12.30 -14.74
N ASN A 8 0.54 -13.13 -13.88
CA ASN A 8 -0.87 -13.47 -13.98
C ASN A 8 -1.71 -12.20 -13.73
N LEU A 9 -2.88 -12.07 -14.37
CA LEU A 9 -3.79 -10.92 -14.19
C LEU A 9 -4.08 -10.65 -12.70
N LYS A 10 -4.13 -11.71 -11.87
CA LYS A 10 -4.33 -11.63 -10.42
C LYS A 10 -3.15 -10.98 -9.66
N ASP A 11 -1.93 -11.02 -10.20
CA ASP A 11 -0.75 -10.37 -9.61
C ASP A 11 -0.66 -8.87 -9.95
N LEU A 12 -1.35 -8.46 -11.02
CA LEU A 12 -1.41 -7.09 -11.52
C LEU A 12 -2.57 -6.30 -10.90
N LEU A 13 -3.65 -6.98 -10.53
CA LEU A 13 -4.76 -6.41 -9.79
C LEU A 13 -4.36 -6.23 -8.33
N VAL A 14 -3.76 -5.09 -8.03
CA VAL A 14 -3.57 -4.71 -6.64
C VAL A 14 -4.96 -4.47 -6.06
N ARG A 15 -5.34 -5.27 -5.06
CA ARG A 15 -6.50 -4.99 -4.22
C ARG A 15 -6.18 -3.71 -3.43
N ALA A 16 -6.36 -2.56 -4.04
CA ALA A 16 -6.81 -1.40 -3.29
C ALA A 16 -8.09 -1.88 -2.60
N ASP A 17 -8.15 -1.80 -1.27
CA ASP A 17 -9.48 -1.83 -0.67
C ASP A 17 -10.21 -0.63 -1.29
N ILE A 18 -11.33 -0.91 -1.95
CA ILE A 18 -12.26 0.13 -2.40
C ILE A 18 -13.30 0.20 -1.28
N GLY A 19 -12.86 0.57 -0.09
CA GLY A 19 -13.71 0.72 1.07
C GLY A 19 -14.17 2.16 1.20
N ASN A 20 -15.44 2.37 1.58
CA ASN A 20 -15.96 3.69 1.96
C ASN A 20 -15.54 4.09 3.38
N SER A 21 -14.78 3.23 4.08
CA SER A 21 -14.28 3.50 5.42
C SER A 21 -13.07 2.63 5.75
N PHE A 22 -12.31 3.02 6.77
CA PHE A 22 -11.26 2.19 7.35
C PHE A 22 -11.29 2.27 8.86
N THR A 23 -10.90 1.17 9.50
CA THR A 23 -10.77 1.10 10.96
C THR A 23 -9.40 1.61 11.38
N HIS A 24 -9.38 2.59 12.27
CA HIS A 24 -8.15 3.10 12.85
C HIS A 24 -7.49 2.00 13.70
N PRO A 25 -6.23 1.61 13.43
CA PRO A 25 -5.62 0.42 14.03
C PRO A 25 -5.46 0.50 15.56
N HIS A 26 -5.24 1.70 16.11
CA HIS A 26 -5.10 1.88 17.56
C HIS A 26 -6.44 2.07 18.30
N THR A 27 -7.29 2.99 17.84
CA THR A 27 -8.53 3.36 18.54
C THR A 27 -9.73 2.48 18.18
N GLY A 28 -9.64 1.66 17.13
CA GLY A 28 -10.77 0.88 16.60
C GLY A 28 -11.87 1.73 15.96
N LYS A 29 -11.71 3.06 15.92
CA LYS A 29 -12.72 3.97 15.34
C LYS A 29 -12.83 3.72 13.85
N ASN A 30 -14.06 3.57 13.36
CA ASN A 30 -14.31 3.55 11.92
C ASN A 30 -14.30 4.98 11.37
N ILE A 31 -13.50 5.21 10.33
CA ILE A 31 -13.32 6.50 9.69
C ILE A 31 -13.85 6.40 8.26
N SER A 32 -14.86 7.22 7.94
CA SER A 32 -15.46 7.27 6.61
C SER A 32 -14.55 7.98 5.61
N ILE A 33 -14.45 7.41 4.42
CA ILE A 33 -13.75 7.96 3.27
C ILE A 33 -14.80 8.63 2.39
N ASN A 34 -14.76 9.96 2.33
CA ASN A 34 -15.84 10.76 1.74
C ASN A 34 -15.74 10.94 0.21
N LYS A 35 -14.70 10.36 -0.41
CA LYS A 35 -14.40 10.53 -1.83
C LYS A 35 -14.04 9.19 -2.47
N TYR A 36 -14.30 9.08 -3.76
CA TYR A 36 -13.88 7.94 -4.55
C TYR A 36 -12.44 8.11 -5.02
N TYR A 37 -11.61 7.11 -4.77
CA TYR A 37 -10.20 7.10 -5.16
C TYR A 37 -9.88 5.89 -6.02
N THR A 38 -9.00 6.09 -6.98
CA THR A 38 -8.50 5.02 -7.84
C THR A 38 -6.99 4.93 -7.71
N CYS A 39 -6.39 3.92 -8.34
CA CYS A 39 -4.93 3.83 -8.45
C CYS A 39 -4.30 4.98 -9.26
N GLU A 40 -5.10 5.77 -9.97
CA GLU A 40 -4.66 6.91 -10.76
C GLU A 40 -4.73 8.24 -10.00
N SER A 41 -5.40 8.27 -8.84
CA SER A 41 -5.46 9.45 -7.96
C SER A 41 -4.05 9.93 -7.59
N ARG A 42 -3.88 11.25 -7.51
CA ARG A 42 -2.64 11.98 -7.17
C ARG A 42 -2.93 12.95 -6.04
N TYR A 43 -1.89 13.41 -5.34
CA TYR A 43 -2.02 14.34 -4.20
C TYR A 43 -2.92 13.76 -3.12
N VAL A 44 -2.56 12.56 -2.65
CA VAL A 44 -3.36 11.80 -1.70
C VAL A 44 -2.59 11.32 -0.48
N VAL A 45 -3.33 11.13 0.61
CA VAL A 45 -2.93 10.41 1.81
C VAL A 45 -3.44 8.99 1.72
N TYR A 46 -2.58 8.01 1.99
CA TYR A 46 -2.90 6.59 1.91
C TYR A 46 -2.35 5.79 3.10
N LEU A 47 -2.96 4.63 3.33
CA LEU A 47 -2.52 3.62 4.28
C LEU A 47 -1.90 2.44 3.54
N ASN A 48 -0.74 1.99 3.99
CA ASN A 48 -0.24 0.64 3.74
C ASN A 48 -0.63 -0.24 4.93
N LYS A 49 -1.56 -1.17 4.72
CA LYS A 49 -2.05 -2.08 5.76
C LYS A 49 -1.16 -3.32 5.82
N CYS A 50 -0.76 -3.68 7.03
CA CYS A 50 -0.01 -4.89 7.34
C CYS A 50 -0.96 -5.99 7.86
N PRO A 51 -0.74 -7.27 7.51
CA PRO A 51 -1.50 -8.37 8.10
C PRO A 51 -1.43 -8.45 9.63
N SER A 52 -0.38 -7.90 10.24
CA SER A 52 -0.20 -7.86 11.69
C SER A 52 -1.08 -6.83 12.41
N GLY A 53 -1.96 -6.13 11.69
CA GLY A 53 -2.83 -5.09 12.27
C GLY A 53 -2.19 -3.70 12.35
N LEU A 54 -0.92 -3.57 11.94
CA LEU A 54 -0.26 -2.27 11.82
C LEU A 54 -0.58 -1.60 10.49
N ALA A 55 -0.54 -0.27 10.45
CA ALA A 55 -0.66 0.49 9.22
C ALA A 55 0.37 1.62 9.17
N TYR A 56 0.94 1.84 7.99
CA TYR A 56 1.79 3.00 7.70
C TYR A 56 0.98 4.04 6.93
N VAL A 57 0.96 5.28 7.41
CA VAL A 57 0.36 6.42 6.71
C VAL A 57 1.43 7.08 5.85
N GLY A 58 1.12 7.36 4.59
CA GLY A 58 2.00 8.12 3.71
C GLY A 58 1.24 9.10 2.84
N GLU A 59 1.97 10.11 2.40
CA GLU A 59 1.51 11.08 1.40
C GLU A 59 2.21 10.83 0.05
N THR A 60 1.52 11.17 -1.05
CA THR A 60 2.13 11.17 -2.39
C THR A 60 1.51 12.22 -3.32
N THR A 61 2.36 12.95 -4.05
CA THR A 61 1.98 13.79 -5.21
C THR A 61 1.99 12.99 -6.52
N GLN A 62 2.67 11.85 -6.55
CA GLN A 62 2.62 10.88 -7.64
C GLN A 62 1.29 10.13 -7.61
N ASN A 63 0.94 9.48 -8.72
CA ASN A 63 -0.22 8.59 -8.70
C ASN A 63 0.00 7.42 -7.72
N VAL A 64 -1.09 6.94 -7.13
CA VAL A 64 -1.05 5.87 -6.13
C VAL A 64 -0.41 4.60 -6.68
N LYS A 65 -0.68 4.24 -7.94
CA LYS A 65 -0.11 3.07 -8.60
C LYS A 65 1.41 3.06 -8.58
N GLU A 66 2.06 4.16 -8.95
CA GLU A 66 3.51 4.29 -8.94
C GLU A 66 4.07 4.28 -7.52
N ARG A 67 3.42 4.96 -6.56
CA ARG A 67 3.86 4.93 -5.17
C ARG A 67 3.83 3.53 -4.58
N ILE A 68 2.78 2.76 -4.85
CA ILE A 68 2.65 1.38 -4.38
C ILE A 68 3.65 0.46 -5.10
N LYS A 69 3.92 0.66 -6.40
CA LYS A 69 4.98 -0.07 -7.10
C LYS A 69 6.35 0.17 -6.45
N GLN A 70 6.65 1.41 -6.08
CA GLN A 70 7.89 1.77 -5.39
C GLN A 70 8.01 1.04 -4.05
N HIS A 71 6.97 1.09 -3.20
CA HIS A 71 6.95 0.35 -1.94
C HIS A 71 7.18 -1.15 -2.13
N LYS A 72 6.50 -1.75 -3.11
CA LYS A 72 6.70 -3.16 -3.46
C LYS A 72 8.14 -3.45 -3.93
N SER A 73 8.76 -2.51 -4.65
CA SER A 73 10.16 -2.63 -5.07
C SER A 73 11.10 -2.58 -3.88
N ASN A 74 10.92 -1.61 -2.99
CA ASN A 74 11.72 -1.45 -1.78
C ASN A 74 11.67 -2.71 -0.90
N ILE A 75 10.50 -3.33 -0.76
CA ILE A 75 10.33 -4.61 -0.04
C ILE A 75 11.12 -5.73 -0.72
N ARG A 76 10.98 -5.90 -2.05
CA ARG A 76 11.70 -6.95 -2.80
C ARG A 76 13.22 -6.76 -2.76
N CYS A 77 13.68 -5.53 -2.84
CA CYS A 77 15.10 -5.16 -2.80
C CYS A 77 15.66 -5.15 -1.38
N LYS A 78 14.85 -5.44 -0.35
CA LYS A 78 15.25 -5.43 1.06
C LYS A 78 15.97 -4.14 1.44
N LEU A 79 15.38 -2.98 1.11
CA LEU A 79 15.89 -1.68 1.53
C LEU A 79 15.60 -1.47 3.03
N LEU A 80 16.33 -2.20 3.89
CA LEU A 80 16.05 -2.31 5.33
C LEU A 80 16.25 -1.01 6.13
N HIS A 81 16.83 0.03 5.52
CA HIS A 81 16.87 1.37 6.12
C HIS A 81 15.50 2.08 6.07
N LEU A 82 14.55 1.56 5.27
CA LEU A 82 13.19 2.09 5.19
C LEU A 82 12.24 1.29 6.10
N PRO A 83 11.25 1.95 6.72
CA PRO A 83 10.42 1.32 7.75
C PRO A 83 9.57 0.17 7.22
N ILE A 84 8.96 0.30 6.04
CA ILE A 84 8.09 -0.75 5.49
C ILE A 84 8.89 -2.00 5.07
N PRO A 85 9.97 -1.91 4.26
CA PRO A 85 10.79 -3.07 3.97
C PRO A 85 11.41 -3.73 5.21
N ALA A 86 11.87 -2.93 6.18
CA ALA A 86 12.41 -3.45 7.45
C ALA A 86 11.36 -4.29 8.18
N HIS A 87 10.17 -3.73 8.39
CA HIS A 87 9.06 -4.42 9.04
C HIS A 87 8.66 -5.71 8.30
N PHE A 88 8.53 -5.64 6.96
CA PHE A 88 8.19 -6.82 6.16
C PHE A 88 9.26 -7.91 6.28
N HIS A 89 10.53 -7.54 6.39
CA HIS A 89 11.62 -8.49 6.58
C HIS A 89 11.57 -9.14 7.96
N GLU A 90 11.45 -8.35 9.02
CA GLU A 90 11.41 -8.79 10.42
C GLU A 90 10.22 -9.73 10.68
N MET A 91 9.03 -9.35 10.22
CA MET A 91 7.79 -10.11 10.40
C MET A 91 7.62 -11.25 9.38
N LYS A 92 8.62 -11.50 8.53
CA LYS A 92 8.59 -12.53 7.47
C LYS A 92 7.37 -12.39 6.56
N HIS A 93 6.95 -11.15 6.29
CA HIS A 93 5.88 -10.86 5.35
C HIS A 93 6.39 -10.84 3.91
N THR A 94 5.49 -11.15 2.99
CA THR A 94 5.74 -11.16 1.56
C THR A 94 5.11 -9.93 0.92
N VAL A 95 5.67 -9.49 -0.21
CA VAL A 95 5.15 -8.32 -0.95
C VAL A 95 3.70 -8.49 -1.42
N SER A 96 3.22 -9.73 -1.59
CA SER A 96 1.82 -10.03 -1.95
C SER A 96 0.84 -9.78 -0.79
N GLN A 97 1.34 -9.70 0.45
CA GLN A 97 0.54 -9.37 1.63
C GLN A 97 0.36 -7.87 1.84
N LEU A 98 1.11 -7.02 1.14
CA LEU A 98 0.91 -5.57 1.19
C LEU A 98 -0.49 -5.23 0.64
N ARG A 99 -1.28 -4.55 1.47
CA ARG A 99 -2.58 -3.95 1.10
C ARG A 99 -2.49 -2.45 1.25
N TYR A 100 -3.30 -1.73 0.50
CA TYR A 100 -3.37 -0.28 0.64
C TYR A 100 -4.79 0.25 0.47
N GLN A 101 -5.03 1.43 1.03
CA GLN A 101 -6.28 2.18 0.93
C GLN A 101 -5.92 3.66 0.84
N VAL A 102 -6.51 4.39 -0.11
CA VAL A 102 -6.45 5.85 -0.12
C VAL A 102 -7.51 6.38 0.85
N ILE A 103 -7.16 7.34 1.69
CA ILE A 103 -8.02 7.80 2.78
C ILE A 103 -8.35 9.29 2.72
N ASP A 104 -7.50 10.12 2.10
CA ASP A 104 -7.77 11.55 1.94
C ASP A 104 -6.96 12.16 0.77
N ASN A 105 -7.20 13.43 0.46
CA ASN A 105 -6.31 14.25 -0.35
C ASN A 105 -5.33 15.02 0.54
N VAL A 106 -4.29 15.55 -0.08
CA VAL A 106 -3.41 16.57 0.49
C VAL A 106 -4.06 17.94 0.38
#